data_AF-A0A662ZHC7-F1
#
_entry.id   AF-A0A662ZHC7-F1
#
_cell.length_a   1.000
_cell.length_b   1.000
_cell.length_c   1.000
_cell.angle_alpha   90.00
_cell.angle_beta   90.00
_cell.angle_gamma   90.00
#
_symmetry.space_group_name_H-M   'P 1'
#
loop_
_entity.id
_entity.type
_entity.pdbx_description
1 polymer ?
#
loop_
_entity_poly.entity_id
_entity_poly.type
_entity_poly.pdbx_seq_one_letter_code
_entity_poly.pdbx_strand_id
1 'polypeptide(L)'
;MRYSDNRIIKTGDLVCLKGKQLGVVGCVIDNDDYTDEFPKSDYAYLERGIMLTLSNGNVLYLEEYIEDLVLISRGKEEDIPRYDPDDSW
;
A
#
# COMPACT_ATOMS: atom_id res chain seq x y z
N MET A 1 -5.25 -5.46 -6.40
CA MET A 1 -4.33 -5.00 -7.47
C MET A 1 -2.97 -5.68 -7.28
N ARG A 2 -2.20 -5.92 -8.35
CA ARG A 2 -0.90 -6.63 -8.29
C ARG A 2 0.19 -5.87 -9.03
N TYR A 3 1.43 -6.04 -8.58
CA TYR A 3 2.64 -5.60 -9.30
C TYR A 3 2.90 -6.50 -10.52
N SER A 4 3.80 -6.06 -11.39
CA SER A 4 4.25 -6.80 -12.58
C SER A 4 4.84 -8.18 -12.23
N ASP A 5 5.41 -8.31 -11.03
CA ASP A 5 5.93 -9.56 -10.46
C ASP A 5 4.82 -10.45 -9.84
N ASN A 6 3.55 -10.21 -10.17
CA ASN A 6 2.37 -10.92 -9.66
C ASN A 6 2.12 -10.79 -8.14
N ARG A 7 2.90 -9.98 -7.43
CA ARG A 7 2.75 -9.73 -5.99
C ARG A 7 1.56 -8.81 -5.73
N ILE A 8 0.77 -9.11 -4.69
CA ILE A 8 -0.35 -8.26 -4.25
C ILE A 8 0.20 -6.95 -3.67
N ILE A 9 -0.40 -5.82 -4.04
CA ILE A 9 -0.07 -4.50 -3.48
C ILE A 9 -0.69 -4.38 -2.09
N LYS A 10 0.09 -3.91 -1.11
CA LYS A 10 -0.35 -3.68 0.27
C LYS A 10 -0.09 -2.24 0.69
N THR A 11 -0.83 -1.75 1.69
CA THR A 11 -0.50 -0.46 2.32
C THR A 11 0.89 -0.47 2.95
N GLY A 12 1.56 0.68 2.93
CA GLY A 12 2.92 0.85 3.42
C GLY A 12 4.01 0.33 2.48
N ASP A 13 3.67 -0.28 1.35
CA ASP A 13 4.67 -0.69 0.36
C ASP A 13 5.40 0.51 -0.23
N LEU A 14 6.73 0.48 -0.23
CA LEU A 14 7.58 1.43 -0.92
C LEU A 14 7.74 0.98 -2.38
N VAL A 15 7.33 1.84 -3.31
CA VAL A 15 7.36 1.59 -4.75
C VAL A 15 8.16 2.67 -5.47
N CYS A 16 8.64 2.34 -6.66
CA CYS A 16 9.28 3.27 -7.57
C CYS A 16 8.48 3.31 -8.87
N LEU A 17 8.00 4.50 -9.22
CA LEU A 17 7.31 4.79 -10.47
C LEU A 17 8.33 5.24 -11.52
N LYS A 18 8.32 4.59 -12.68
CA LYS A 18 9.16 4.91 -13.85
C LYS A 18 10.66 4.99 -13.53
N GLY A 19 11.11 4.25 -12.52
CA GLY A 19 12.51 4.22 -12.07
C GLY A 19 13.06 5.55 -11.53
N LYS A 20 12.23 6.56 -11.30
CA LYS A 20 12.67 7.91 -10.90
C LYS A 20 11.98 8.42 -9.65
N GLN A 21 10.75 7.99 -9.39
CA GLN A 21 9.91 8.60 -8.39
C GLN A 21 9.51 7.58 -7.34
N LEU A 22 10.01 7.75 -6.12
CA LEU A 22 9.62 6.92 -4.99
C LEU A 22 8.26 7.36 -4.46
N GLY A 23 7.46 6.38 -4.07
CA GLY A 23 6.20 6.60 -3.37
C GLY A 23 5.88 5.46 -2.41
N VAL A 24 4.98 5.72 -1.48
CA VAL A 24 4.48 4.76 -0.51
C VAL A 24 3.00 4.54 -0.78
N VAL A 25 2.55 3.30 -0.74
CA VAL A 25 1.12 2.97 -0.89
C VAL A 25 0.36 3.42 0.36
N GLY A 26 -0.51 4.43 0.20
CA GLY A 26 -1.37 4.96 1.26
C GLY A 26 -2.66 4.15 1.45
N CYS A 27 -3.29 3.71 0.35
CA CYS A 27 -4.44 2.80 0.39
C CYS A 27 -4.55 1.96 -0.89
N VAL A 28 -5.21 0.81 -0.76
CA VAL A 28 -5.51 -0.15 -1.83
C VAL A 28 -7.02 -0.40 -1.83
N ILE A 29 -7.73 0.28 -2.71
CA ILE A 29 -9.19 0.20 -2.83
C ILE A 29 -9.62 -1.20 -3.28
N ASP A 30 -8.86 -1.80 -4.21
CA ASP A 30 -9.15 -3.13 -4.76
C ASP A 30 -9.11 -4.26 -3.70
N ASN A 31 -8.41 -4.05 -2.59
CA ASN A 31 -8.24 -5.03 -1.53
C ASN A 31 -8.84 -4.58 -0.19
N ASP A 32 -9.62 -3.49 -0.20
CA ASP A 32 -10.20 -2.83 0.98
C ASP A 32 -9.16 -2.45 2.07
N ASP A 33 -7.93 -2.16 1.65
CA ASP A 33 -6.80 -1.91 2.55
C ASP A 33 -6.57 -0.40 2.69
N TYR A 34 -6.97 0.19 3.81
CA TYR A 34 -6.93 1.64 4.03
C TYR A 34 -6.08 1.95 5.26
N THR A 35 -5.31 3.04 5.20
CA THR A 35 -4.58 3.57 6.36
C THR A 35 -5.38 4.69 7.03
N ASP A 36 -5.00 5.06 8.26
CA ASP A 36 -5.65 6.15 8.99
C ASP A 36 -5.53 7.50 8.23
N GLU A 37 -4.42 7.69 7.52
CA GLU A 37 -4.18 8.86 6.67
C GLU A 37 -5.07 8.86 5.41
N PHE A 38 -5.52 7.70 4.97
CA PHE A 38 -6.38 7.52 3.79
C PHE A 38 -7.64 6.71 4.14
N PRO A 39 -8.58 7.28 4.91
CA PRO A 39 -9.72 6.54 5.43
C PRO A 39 -10.68 6.14 4.30
N LYS A 40 -11.26 4.94 4.40
CA LYS A 40 -12.22 4.42 3.42
C LYS A 40 -13.37 5.40 3.14
N SER A 41 -13.89 6.11 4.13
CA SER A 41 -15.02 7.04 3.93
C SER A 41 -14.74 8.14 2.91
N ASP A 42 -13.49 8.62 2.81
CA ASP A 42 -13.08 9.63 1.83
C ASP A 42 -12.89 9.04 0.43
N TYR A 43 -12.62 7.73 0.32
CA TYR A 43 -12.26 7.07 -0.94
C TYR A 43 -13.27 6.00 -1.38
N ALA A 44 -14.37 5.82 -0.65
CA ALA A 44 -15.38 4.79 -0.91
C ALA A 44 -16.12 5.00 -2.24
N TYR A 45 -16.06 6.20 -2.83
CA TYR A 45 -16.61 6.47 -4.15
C TYR A 45 -15.74 5.93 -5.29
N LEU A 46 -14.49 5.56 -5.01
CA LEU A 46 -13.59 4.95 -5.97
C LEU A 46 -13.86 3.44 -6.01
N GLU A 47 -14.09 2.90 -7.19
CA GLU A 47 -14.43 1.48 -7.36
C GLU A 47 -13.20 0.56 -7.28
N ARG A 48 -12.02 1.06 -7.64
CA ARG A 48 -10.76 0.30 -7.66
C ARG A 48 -9.55 1.23 -7.72
N GLY A 49 -8.36 0.67 -7.51
CA GLY A 49 -7.09 1.37 -7.65
C GLY A 49 -6.28 1.46 -6.35
N ILE A 50 -5.23 2.28 -6.38
CA ILE A 50 -4.34 2.57 -5.26
C ILE A 50 -4.06 4.06 -5.16
N MET A 51 -3.79 4.52 -3.94
CA MET A 51 -3.18 5.84 -3.72
C MET A 51 -1.72 5.71 -3.31
N LEU A 52 -0.88 6.51 -3.95
CA LEU A 52 0.55 6.57 -3.71
C LEU A 52 0.93 7.95 -3.20
N THR A 53 1.52 8.01 -2.02
CA THR A 53 2.15 9.21 -1.49
C THR A 53 3.59 9.25 -1.94
N LEU A 54 3.90 10.18 -2.85
CA LEU A 54 5.21 10.38 -3.42
C LEU A 54 6.14 11.05 -2.40
N SER A 55 7.45 10.86 -2.55
CA SER A 55 8.45 11.47 -1.65
C SER A 55 8.46 13.00 -1.63
N ASN A 56 7.83 13.64 -2.62
CA ASN A 56 7.64 15.09 -2.68
C ASN A 56 6.35 15.56 -1.99
N GLY A 57 5.62 14.66 -1.31
CA GLY A 57 4.37 14.95 -0.61
C GLY A 57 3.12 14.98 -1.49
N ASN A 58 3.25 14.73 -2.80
CA ASN A 58 2.09 14.62 -3.68
C ASN A 58 1.44 13.25 -3.57
N VAL A 59 0.12 13.19 -3.63
CA VAL A 59 -0.64 11.95 -3.71
C VAL A 59 -1.01 11.68 -5.17
N LEU A 60 -0.77 10.46 -5.63
CA LEU A 60 -1.10 9.99 -6.97
C LEU A 60 -2.13 8.87 -6.87
N TYR A 61 -3.26 9.03 -7.54
CA TYR A 61 -4.25 7.98 -7.70
C TYR A 61 -3.96 7.18 -8.97
N LEU A 62 -3.93 5.86 -8.85
CA LEU A 62 -3.78 4.93 -9.97
C LEU A 62 -4.96 3.97 -10.00
N GLU A 63 -5.82 4.12 -11.00
CA GLU A 63 -7.01 3.26 -11.17
C GLU A 63 -6.68 1.89 -11.77
N GLU A 64 -5.61 1.82 -12.58
CA GLU A 64 -5.24 0.66 -13.37
C GLU A 64 -3.77 0.28 -13.18
N TYR A 65 -3.47 -0.95 -13.60
CA TYR A 65 -2.13 -1.52 -13.51
C TYR A 65 -1.12 -0.68 -14.30
N ILE A 66 -0.02 -0.33 -13.64
CA ILE A 66 1.09 0.40 -14.26
C ILE A 66 2.31 -0.52 -14.33
N GLU A 67 2.73 -0.85 -15.55
CA GLU A 67 3.91 -1.70 -15.81
C GLU A 67 5.20 -1.13 -15.20
N ASP A 68 5.31 0.20 -15.16
CA ASP A 68 6.43 0.96 -14.59
C ASP A 68 6.39 1.09 -13.06
N LEU A 69 5.46 0.42 -12.36
CA LEU A 69 5.37 0.44 -10.91
C LEU A 69 6.13 -0.75 -10.31
N VAL A 70 7.30 -0.47 -9.76
CA VAL A 70 8.18 -1.50 -9.19
C VAL A 70 8.15 -1.45 -7.68
N LEU A 71 7.91 -2.60 -7.03
CA LEU A 71 8.04 -2.73 -5.57
C LEU A 71 9.52 -2.66 -5.17
N ILE A 72 9.86 -1.72 -4.29
CA ILE A 72 11.21 -1.53 -3.74
C ILE A 72 11.34 -2.22 -2.38
N SER A 73 10.38 -1.99 -1.47
CA SER A 73 10.37 -2.62 -0.15
C SER A 73 8.94 -2.83 0.32
N ARG A 74 8.71 -3.93 1.01
CA ARG A 74 7.43 -4.15 1.68
C ARG A 74 7.30 -3.24 2.88
N GLY A 75 6.11 -2.69 3.10
CA GLY A 75 5.73 -2.14 4.39
C GLY A 75 5.83 -3.25 5.43
N LYS A 76 6.48 -3.00 6.56
CA LYS A 76 6.52 -3.97 7.65
C LYS A 76 5.09 -4.11 8.17
N GLU A 77 4.41 -5.18 7.76
CA GLU A 77 3.33 -5.78 8.54
C GLU A 77 3.98 -6.06 9.90
N GLU A 78 3.58 -5.32 10.93
CA GLU A 78 4.05 -5.58 12.29
C GLU A 78 3.86 -7.07 12.56
N ASP A 79 4.99 -7.74 12.74
CA ASP A 79 5.12 -8.99 13.46
C ASP A 79 4.41 -8.80 14.80
N ILE A 80 3.11 -9.05 14.83
CA ILE A 80 2.37 -9.12 16.08
C ILE A 80 3.03 -10.26 16.85
N PRO A 81 3.75 -10.00 17.96
CA PRO A 81 4.14 -11.10 18.82
C PRO A 81 2.83 -11.76 19.22
N ARG A 82 2.68 -13.06 18.91
CA ARG A 82 1.62 -13.85 19.51
C ARG A 82 1.77 -13.63 21.01
N TYR A 83 0.80 -12.94 21.60
CA TYR A 83 0.63 -12.97 23.03
C TYR A 83 0.32 -14.43 23.36
N ASP A 84 1.32 -15.16 23.85
CA ASP A 84 1.16 -16.49 24.42
C ASP A 84 0.68 -16.27 25.86
N PRO A 85 -0.61 -16.46 26.16
CA PRO A 85 -1.15 -16.25 27.50
C PRO A 85 -0.68 -17.29 28.53
N ASP A 86 0.18 -18.25 28.14
CA ASP A 86 0.63 -19.37 28.97
C ASP A 86 1.94 -19.10 29.71
N ASP A 87 2.63 -17.97 29.47
CA ASP A 87 3.79 -17.57 30.27
C ASP A 87 3.32 -16.88 31.57
N SER A 88 2.68 -17.67 32.44
CA SER A 88 2.51 -17.36 33.87
C SER A 88 3.31 -18.38 34.66
N TRP A 89 4.49 -17.95 35.13
CA TRP A 89 5.30 -18.68 36.13
C TRP A 89 4.87 -18.31 37.56
#